data_AF-A0A2Z5PFW5-F1
#
_entry.id   AF-A0A2Z5PFW5-F1
#
_cell.length_a   1.000
_cell.length_b   1.000
_cell.length_c   1.000
_cell.angle_alpha   90.00
_cell.angle_beta   90.00
_cell.angle_gamma   90.00
#
_symmetry.space_group_name_H-M   'P 1'
#
loop_
_entity.id
_entity.type
_entity.pdbx_description
1 polymer ?
#
loop_
_entity_poly.entity_id
_entity_poly.type
_entity_poly.pdbx_seq_one_letter_code
_entity_poly.pdbx_strand_id
1 'polypeptide(L)'
;MYYISMIIVVLASILYHICQKSISSGANPYVSLMITYFVSIISTVVAIFILNGKIDIIESVKNLNWATYVLGISIVFLELGFLLVYRAGWNVSVAALTAYVAVAVLLIPVGILLFKENISFLKVLGILFCVLGLILINK
;
A
#
# COMPACT_ATOMS: atom_id res chain seq x y z
N MET A 1 -13.67 9.12 12.76
CA MET A 1 -13.41 8.52 11.43
C MET A 1 -11.92 8.41 11.14
N TYR A 2 -11.15 9.51 11.06
CA TYR A 2 -9.71 9.47 10.73
C TYR A 2 -8.87 8.45 11.54
N TYR A 3 -8.95 8.46 12.87
CA TYR A 3 -8.17 7.53 13.70
C TYR A 3 -8.57 6.06 13.50
N ILE A 4 -9.86 5.77 13.33
CA ILE A 4 -10.35 4.41 13.08
C ILE A 4 -9.85 3.91 11.73
N SER A 5 -9.94 4.74 10.69
CA SER A 5 -9.41 4.42 9.36
C SER A 5 -7.91 4.15 9.41
N MET A 6 -7.15 4.93 10.20
CA MET A 6 -5.72 4.70 10.35
C MET A 6 -5.40 3.38 11.07
N ILE A 7 -6.16 3.02 12.10
CA ILE A 7 -6.01 1.73 12.79
C ILE A 7 -6.25 0.57 11.82
N ILE A 8 -7.28 0.67 10.97
CA ILE A 8 -7.56 -0.35 9.95
C ILE A 8 -6.37 -0.48 8.99
N VAL A 9 -5.80 0.64 8.52
CA VAL A 9 -4.62 0.64 7.64
C VAL A 9 -3.43 -0.05 8.31
N VAL A 10 -3.15 0.26 9.58
CA VAL A 10 -2.03 -0.34 10.32
C VAL A 10 -2.23 -1.84 10.48
N LEU A 11 -3.40 -2.29 10.93
CA LEU A 11 -3.69 -3.71 11.11
C LEU A 11 -3.65 -4.49 9.79
N ALA A 12 -4.23 -3.93 8.73
CA ALA A 12 -4.17 -4.52 7.39
C ALA A 12 -2.73 -4.59 6.87
N SER A 13 -1.91 -3.56 7.13
CA SER A 13 -0.49 -3.54 6.73
C SER A 13 0.34 -4.60 7.46
N ILE A 14 0.05 -4.85 8.74
CA ILE A 14 0.72 -5.93 9.49
C ILE A 14 0.37 -7.28 8.86
N LEU A 15 -0.91 -7.56 8.64
CA LEU A 15 -1.35 -8.80 8.02
C LEU A 15 -0.77 -8.97 6.61
N TYR A 16 -0.80 -7.90 5.82
CA TYR A 16 -0.21 -7.82 4.49
C TYR A 16 1.25 -8.29 4.49
N HIS A 17 2.09 -7.71 5.34
CA HIS A 17 3.51 -8.04 5.38
C HIS A 17 3.79 -9.47 5.88
N ILE A 18 3.00 -9.96 6.85
CA ILE A 18 3.07 -11.34 7.32
C ILE A 18 2.72 -12.30 6.16
N CYS A 19 1.61 -12.07 5.47
CA CYS A 19 1.18 -12.89 4.35
C CYS A 19 2.21 -12.86 3.21
N GLN A 20 2.67 -11.67 2.80
CA GLN A 20 3.66 -11.48 1.74
C GLN A 20 4.98 -12.24 2.03
N LYS A 21 5.51 -12.14 3.26
CA LYS A 21 6.71 -12.89 3.66
C LYS A 21 6.48 -14.41 3.68
N SER A 22 5.25 -14.84 3.94
CA SER A 22 4.87 -16.25 4.05
C SER A 22 4.54 -16.91 2.71
N ILE A 23 4.43 -16.14 1.61
CA ILE A 23 4.24 -16.72 0.28
C ILE A 23 5.44 -17.59 -0.06
N SER A 24 5.18 -18.86 -0.40
CA SER A 24 6.21 -19.84 -0.76
C SER A 24 7.16 -19.30 -1.83
N SER A 25 8.46 -19.47 -1.61
CA SER A 25 9.50 -19.11 -2.57
C SER A 25 9.43 -19.94 -3.86
N GLY A 26 8.88 -21.15 -3.79
CA GLY A 26 8.67 -22.04 -4.94
C GLY A 26 7.48 -21.65 -5.82
N ALA A 27 6.58 -20.79 -5.35
CA ALA A 27 5.46 -20.30 -6.16
C ALA A 27 5.96 -19.30 -7.22
N ASN A 28 5.42 -19.35 -8.43
CA ASN A 28 5.63 -18.29 -9.40
C ASN A 28 5.00 -16.97 -8.89
N PRO A 29 5.74 -15.85 -8.80
CA PRO A 29 5.23 -14.56 -8.32
C PRO A 29 3.94 -14.11 -9.01
N TYR A 30 3.89 -14.22 -10.34
CA TYR A 30 2.75 -13.75 -11.13
C TYR A 30 1.51 -14.60 -10.90
N VAL A 31 1.69 -15.92 -10.74
CA VAL A 31 0.57 -16.82 -10.39
C VAL A 31 0.06 -16.51 -8.99
N SER A 32 0.95 -16.27 -8.02
CA SER A 32 0.56 -15.88 -6.67
C SER A 32 -0.27 -14.59 -6.67
N LEU A 33 0.18 -13.57 -7.40
CA LEU A 33 -0.54 -12.31 -7.51
C LEU A 33 -1.87 -12.44 -8.24
N MET A 34 -1.93 -13.24 -9.30
CA MET A 34 -3.19 -13.53 -9.99
C MET A 34 -4.23 -14.09 -9.00
N ILE A 35 -3.83 -15.04 -8.16
CA ILE A 35 -4.73 -15.60 -7.13
C ILE A 35 -5.06 -14.56 -6.06
N THR A 36 -4.09 -13.76 -5.61
CA THR A 36 -4.34 -12.67 -4.65
C THR A 36 -5.41 -11.71 -5.17
N TYR A 37 -5.28 -11.23 -6.41
CA TYR A 37 -6.27 -10.32 -7.02
C TYR A 37 -7.62 -10.99 -7.23
N PHE A 38 -7.65 -12.26 -7.61
CA PHE A 38 -8.90 -13.00 -7.73
C PHE A 38 -9.65 -13.06 -6.38
N VAL A 39 -8.93 -13.37 -5.29
CA VAL A 39 -9.49 -13.34 -3.93
C VAL A 39 -9.94 -11.93 -3.54
N SER A 40 -9.16 -10.89 -3.87
CA SER A 40 -9.56 -9.50 -3.62
C SER A 40 -10.83 -9.09 -4.37
N ILE A 41 -10.99 -9.52 -5.62
CA ILE A 41 -12.21 -9.28 -6.40
C ILE A 41 -13.40 -9.94 -5.70
N ILE A 42 -13.29 -11.22 -5.33
CA ILE A 42 -14.37 -11.92 -4.60
C ILE A 42 -14.71 -11.21 -3.30
N SER A 43 -13.71 -10.80 -2.51
CA SER A 43 -13.95 -10.13 -1.23
C SER A 43 -14.65 -8.78 -1.41
N THR A 44 -14.29 -8.01 -2.43
CA THR A 44 -14.96 -6.72 -2.73
C THR A 44 -16.39 -6.91 -3.22
N VAL A 45 -16.65 -7.92 -4.06
CA VAL A 45 -18.00 -8.28 -4.51
C VAL A 45 -18.88 -8.68 -3.32
N VAL A 46 -18.36 -9.53 -2.43
CA VAL A 46 -19.07 -9.92 -1.20
C VAL A 46 -19.36 -8.70 -0.32
N ALA A 47 -18.38 -7.79 -0.16
CA ALA A 47 -18.56 -6.57 0.62
C ALA A 47 -19.66 -5.66 0.03
N ILE A 48 -19.76 -5.54 -1.31
CA ILE A 48 -20.82 -4.79 -1.98
C ILE A 48 -22.20 -5.35 -1.61
N PHE A 49 -22.37 -6.68 -1.63
CA PHE A 49 -23.64 -7.32 -1.27
C PHE A 49 -23.99 -7.20 0.22
N ILE A 50 -23.00 -7.23 1.12
CA ILE A 50 -23.23 -7.11 2.57
C ILE A 50 -23.52 -5.67 2.98
N LEU A 51 -22.79 -4.70 2.42
CA LEU A 51 -22.78 -3.32 2.91
C LEU A 51 -23.90 -2.43 2.36
N ASN A 52 -24.63 -2.82 1.30
CA ASN A 52 -25.83 -2.09 0.86
C ASN A 52 -26.71 -2.87 -0.13
N GLY A 53 -28.04 -2.79 0.05
CA GLY A 53 -29.04 -3.52 -0.74
C GLY A 53 -29.49 -2.89 -2.07
N LYS A 54 -28.91 -1.78 -2.53
CA LYS A 54 -29.28 -1.09 -3.80
C LYS A 54 -28.11 -0.26 -4.39
N ILE A 55 -26.95 -0.86 -4.64
CA ILE A 55 -25.88 -0.19 -5.38
C ILE A 55 -26.11 -0.39 -6.88
N ASP A 56 -26.25 0.70 -7.64
CA ASP A 56 -26.18 0.65 -9.09
C ASP A 56 -24.70 0.57 -9.52
N ILE A 57 -24.27 -0.65 -9.85
CA ILE A 57 -22.90 -0.94 -10.28
C ILE A 57 -22.58 -0.23 -11.60
N ILE A 58 -23.55 -0.14 -12.52
CA ILE A 58 -23.35 0.45 -13.84
C ILE A 58 -23.10 1.95 -13.70
N GLU A 59 -23.89 2.64 -12.87
CA GLU A 59 -23.67 4.06 -12.57
C GLU A 59 -22.34 4.28 -11.85
N SER A 60 -21.99 3.41 -10.90
CA SER A 60 -20.72 3.49 -10.17
C SER A 60 -19.50 3.34 -11.09
N VAL A 61 -19.57 2.45 -12.09
CA VAL A 61 -18.51 2.27 -13.09
C VAL A 61 -18.33 3.51 -13.96
N LYS A 62 -19.42 4.21 -14.31
CA LYS A 62 -19.35 5.45 -15.10
C LYS A 62 -18.67 6.60 -14.33
N ASN A 63 -18.72 6.58 -13.01
CA ASN A 63 -18.08 7.56 -12.15
C ASN A 63 -16.59 7.27 -11.87
N LEU A 64 -16.04 6.16 -12.39
CA LEU A 64 -14.62 5.85 -12.25
C LEU A 64 -13.79 6.81 -13.11
N ASN A 65 -12.65 7.23 -12.58
CA ASN A 65 -11.69 8.07 -13.28
C ASN A 65 -10.40 7.30 -13.60
N TRP A 66 -9.48 7.97 -14.30
CA TRP A 66 -8.19 7.41 -14.67
C TRP A 66 -7.36 6.89 -13.47
N ALA A 67 -7.54 7.48 -12.29
CA ALA A 67 -6.78 7.13 -11.10
C ALA A 67 -7.08 5.70 -10.63
N THR A 68 -8.32 5.21 -10.80
CA THR A 68 -8.68 3.81 -10.48
C THR A 68 -7.84 2.82 -11.29
N TYR A 69 -7.68 3.08 -12.59
CA TYR A 69 -6.93 2.19 -13.48
C TYR A 69 -5.42 2.25 -13.19
N VAL A 70 -4.88 3.45 -12.97
CA VAL A 70 -3.46 3.62 -12.61
C VAL A 70 -3.15 3.01 -11.24
N LEU A 71 -4.07 3.12 -10.28
CA LEU A 71 -3.96 2.46 -8.98
C LEU A 71 -3.88 0.93 -9.13
N GLY A 72 -4.74 0.34 -9.96
CA GLY A 72 -4.70 -1.11 -10.25
C GLY A 72 -3.32 -1.57 -10.75
N ILE A 73 -2.74 -0.84 -11.70
CA ILE A 73 -1.38 -1.12 -12.20
C ILE A 73 -0.34 -0.95 -11.07
N SER A 74 -0.47 0.11 -10.27
CA SER A 74 0.48 0.44 -9.21
C SER A 74 0.52 -0.63 -8.11
N ILE A 75 -0.64 -1.22 -7.77
CA ILE A 75 -0.72 -2.29 -6.77
C ILE A 75 0.03 -3.54 -7.27
N VAL A 76 0.00 -3.88 -8.57
CA VAL A 76 0.79 -5.01 -9.12
C VAL A 76 2.28 -4.84 -8.85
N PHE A 77 2.82 -3.65 -9.11
CA PHE A 77 4.23 -3.38 -8.86
C PHE A 77 4.57 -3.32 -7.36
N LEU A 78 3.66 -2.81 -6.53
CA LEU A 78 3.84 -2.75 -5.09
C LEU A 78 3.93 -4.16 -4.49
N GLU A 79 2.98 -5.03 -4.86
CA GLU A 79 2.92 -6.41 -4.38
C GLU A 79 4.11 -7.24 -4.90
N LEU A 80 4.47 -7.09 -6.19
CA LEU A 80 5.68 -7.72 -6.74
C LEU A 80 6.94 -7.24 -6.01
N GLY A 81 7.06 -5.93 -5.76
CA GLY A 81 8.22 -5.34 -5.11
C GLY A 81 8.45 -5.90 -3.71
N PHE A 82 7.41 -5.92 -2.88
CA PHE A 82 7.51 -6.49 -1.53
C PHE A 82 7.78 -7.99 -1.55
N LEU A 83 7.12 -8.75 -2.43
CA LEU A 83 7.40 -10.19 -2.59
C LEU A 83 8.87 -10.44 -2.92
N LEU A 84 9.43 -9.69 -3.87
CA LEU A 84 10.82 -9.84 -4.29
C LEU A 84 11.80 -9.45 -3.18
N VAL A 85 11.56 -8.35 -2.48
CA VAL A 85 12.38 -7.92 -1.34
C VAL A 85 12.38 -8.98 -0.23
N TYR A 86 11.22 -9.57 0.06
CA TYR A 86 11.11 -10.63 1.06
C TYR A 86 11.77 -11.95 0.65
N ARG A 87 11.71 -12.29 -0.64
CA ARG A 87 12.44 -13.42 -1.22
C ARG A 87 13.95 -13.20 -1.26
N ALA A 88 14.40 -11.95 -1.39
CA ALA A 88 15.81 -11.57 -1.25
C ALA A 88 16.33 -11.67 0.19
N GLY A 89 15.50 -12.12 1.15
CA GLY A 89 15.91 -12.37 2.53
C GLY A 89 15.79 -11.17 3.45
N TRP A 90 15.28 -10.02 2.99
CA TRP A 90 15.11 -8.86 3.86
C TRP A 90 14.16 -9.14 5.02
N ASN A 91 14.47 -8.52 6.17
CA ASN A 91 13.63 -8.52 7.36
C ASN A 91 12.35 -7.73 7.11
N VAL A 92 11.22 -8.25 7.62
CA VAL A 92 9.88 -7.68 7.40
C VAL A 92 9.82 -6.22 7.81
N SER A 93 10.27 -5.93 9.04
CA SER A 93 10.24 -4.58 9.62
C SER A 93 11.14 -3.60 8.88
N VAL A 94 12.36 -4.02 8.51
CA VAL A 94 13.34 -3.14 7.85
C VAL A 94 12.89 -2.79 6.43
N ALA A 95 12.41 -3.78 5.67
CA ALA A 95 11.90 -3.55 4.32
C ALA A 95 10.69 -2.60 4.31
N ALA A 96 9.69 -2.88 5.16
CA ALA A 96 8.49 -2.06 5.26
C ALA A 96 8.82 -0.63 5.67
N LEU A 97 9.66 -0.46 6.71
CA LEU A 97 10.07 0.86 7.19
C LEU A 97 10.84 1.63 6.10
N THR A 98 11.80 0.99 5.43
CA THR A 98 12.58 1.60 4.34
C THR A 98 11.66 2.09 3.23
N ALA A 99 10.73 1.23 2.79
CA ALA A 99 9.79 1.57 1.72
C ALA A 99 8.88 2.75 2.13
N TYR A 100 8.28 2.72 3.32
CA TYR A 100 7.38 3.79 3.75
C TYR A 100 8.09 5.12 3.97
N VAL A 101 9.31 5.12 4.53
CA VAL A 101 10.10 6.35 4.67
C VAL A 101 10.47 6.91 3.30
N ALA A 102 10.95 6.07 2.37
CA ALA A 102 11.29 6.50 1.02
C ALA A 102 10.06 7.06 0.28
N VAL A 103 8.92 6.38 0.35
CA VAL A 103 7.65 6.85 -0.24
C VAL A 103 7.22 8.18 0.39
N ALA A 104 7.28 8.31 1.71
CA ALA A 104 6.92 9.55 2.41
C ALA A 104 7.79 10.73 1.96
N VAL A 105 9.11 10.53 1.82
CA VAL A 105 10.04 11.55 1.33
C VAL A 105 9.73 11.94 -0.12
N LEU A 106 9.50 10.95 -1.00
CA LEU A 106 9.23 11.19 -2.42
C LEU A 106 7.85 11.79 -2.67
N LEU A 107 6.87 11.54 -1.79
CA LEU A 107 5.54 12.13 -1.87
C LEU A 107 5.51 13.61 -1.49
N ILE A 108 6.50 14.14 -0.78
CA ILE A 108 6.57 15.58 -0.44
C ILE A 108 6.50 16.47 -1.69
N PRO A 109 7.43 16.38 -2.67
CA PRO A 109 7.37 17.23 -3.85
C PRO A 109 6.10 16.96 -4.67
N VAL A 110 5.62 15.72 -4.71
CA VAL A 110 4.36 15.36 -5.38
C VAL A 110 3.16 16.04 -4.72
N GLY A 111 3.09 16.04 -3.38
CA GLY A 111 2.09 16.72 -2.57
C GLY A 111 2.08 18.22 -2.78
N ILE A 112 3.26 18.84 -2.82
CA ILE A 112 3.40 20.28 -3.08
C ILE A 112 2.96 20.62 -4.52
N LEU A 113 3.43 19.88 -5.53
CA LEU A 113 3.21 20.22 -6.93
C LEU A 113 1.80 19.88 -7.43
N LEU A 114 1.29 18.68 -7.11
CA LEU A 114 0.01 18.20 -7.62
C LEU A 114 -1.15 18.55 -6.70
N PHE A 115 -0.95 18.45 -5.38
CA PHE A 115 -2.01 18.63 -4.39
C PHE A 115 -1.96 19.98 -3.68
N LYS A 116 -0.95 20.82 -3.99
CA LYS A 116 -0.74 22.15 -3.40
C LYS A 116 -0.69 22.12 -1.87
N GLU A 117 -0.11 21.06 -1.33
CA GLU A 117 0.04 20.90 0.12
C GLU A 117 1.02 21.92 0.69
N ASN A 118 0.63 22.57 1.79
CA ASN A 118 1.53 23.42 2.55
C ASN A 118 2.34 22.57 3.53
N ILE A 119 3.65 22.53 3.30
CA ILE A 119 4.59 21.83 4.19
C ILE A 119 5.24 22.83 5.13
N SER A 120 4.97 22.65 6.43
CA SER A 120 5.64 23.38 7.50
C SER A 120 7.08 22.90 7.66
N PHE A 121 7.97 23.80 8.08
CA PHE A 121 9.35 23.49 8.44
C PHE A 121 9.46 22.33 9.45
N LEU A 122 8.52 22.22 10.40
CA LEU A 122 8.49 21.12 11.37
C LEU A 122 8.26 19.75 10.72
N LYS A 123 7.44 19.68 9.65
CA LYS A 123 7.23 18.41 8.92
C LYS A 123 8.51 17.97 8.23
N VAL A 124 9.23 18.91 7.61
CA VAL A 124 10.54 18.63 6.99
C VAL A 124 11.53 18.11 8.02
N LEU A 125 11.60 18.75 9.20
CA LEU A 125 12.47 18.30 10.28
C LEU A 125 12.08 16.90 10.78
N GLY A 126 10.79 16.61 10.94
CA GLY A 126 10.30 15.28 11.32
C GLY A 126 10.71 14.20 10.31
N ILE A 127 10.66 14.50 9.02
CA ILE A 127 11.10 13.58 7.96
C ILE A 127 12.60 13.31 8.05
N LEU A 128 13.42 14.33 8.32
CA LEU A 128 14.86 14.14 8.57
C LEU A 128 15.10 13.19 9.75
N PHE A 129 14.33 13.32 10.83
CA PHE A 129 14.40 12.38 11.96
C PHE A 129 13.96 10.97 11.58
N CYS A 130 12.93 10.79 10.74
CA CYS A 130 12.54 9.47 10.24
C CYS A 130 13.66 8.81 9.42
N VAL A 131 14.34 9.58 8.57
CA VAL A 131 15.48 9.10 7.77
C VAL A 131 16.67 8.74 8.66
N LEU A 132 16.99 9.57 9.66
CA LEU A 132 18.05 9.27 10.63
C LEU A 132 17.74 8.01 11.43
N GLY A 133 16.49 7.84 11.89
CA GLY A 133 16.04 6.63 12.56
C GLY A 133 16.17 5.39 11.69
N LEU A 134 15.85 5.50 10.39
CA LEU A 134 16.04 4.42 9.43
C LEU A 134 17.52 4.04 9.27
N ILE A 135 18.43 5.01 9.16
CA ILE A 135 19.87 4.77 9.07
C ILE A 135 20.39 4.02 10.30
N LEU A 136 19.90 4.37 11.50
CA LEU A 136 20.29 3.72 12.75
C LEU A 136 19.78 2.28 12.83
N ILE A 137 18.55 2.01 12.37
CA ILE A 137 17.96 0.66 12.37
C ILE A 137 18.64 -0.27 11.36
N ASN A 138 19.16 0.29 10.26
CA ASN A 138 19.78 -0.48 9.18
C ASN A 138 21.31 -0.68 9.36
N LYS A 139 21.88 -0.21 10.48
CA LYS A 139 23.25 -0.49 10.91
C LYS A 139 23.28 -1.62 11.92
#